data_AF-A0A8B9EWE9-F1
#
_entry.id   AF-A0A8B9EWE9-F1
#
_cell.length_a   1.000
_cell.length_b   1.000
_cell.length_c   1.000
_cell.angle_alpha   90.00
_cell.angle_beta   90.00
_cell.angle_gamma   90.00
#
_symmetry.space_group_name_H-M   'P 1'
#
loop_
_entity.id
_entity.type
_entity.pdbx_description
1 polymer ?
#
loop_
_entity_poly.entity_id
_entity_poly.type
_entity_poly.pdbx_seq_one_letter_code
_entity_poly.pdbx_strand_id
1 'polypeptide(L)'
;MRVSLPDRCRRCWENARAKGTERANARQQAAGEARNGRRHRHINAAQSRHCTGSGCATEQQAEVTSGHSSFPASLRLAGRCVSVAVPCLAAGSVTRARSPPRWRMAVPPLQRLGQAPRHLLVCEKGHARHARSRHAAHVRDHAYNCRVSFLIPECGLLPEVLKSTIEDVGEYYLIRNLPVHELVAHDFIDAFVKKGSCYALTYKTKIDQDNTAALLPNGNLILSVDKDTYEELGLQGRPSKYSGKKVMRYIITIDLTGCGFHPDSKKHNRVLWALKEKKPLEFDFLLAWYNTGAEGSTLMSYFSKNQIEALKPKITFSTLRDLQCPLLQSNELHGKPEESCSTEELFEWLGAVLNQVSLDNKSSSFLSTYCCPQPNTVVEKAFLCTITGFIIPEKIIQLLEQLCCYFGEPKLAYWLTLTVHGFADSPVSWRESEHGFHKGGENLYNFVIFRNLDYWLQMAVGTNDDCPP
;
A
#
# COMPACT_ATOMS: atom_id res chain seq x y z
N MET A 1 0.65 6.69 -47.90
CA MET A 1 1.52 7.89 -47.97
C MET A 1 2.44 7.89 -46.76
N ARG A 2 3.76 7.84 -46.95
CA ARG A 2 4.74 7.98 -45.86
C ARG A 2 4.82 9.45 -45.46
N VAL A 3 4.60 9.74 -44.19
CA VAL A 3 4.77 11.07 -43.59
C VAL A 3 6.23 11.19 -43.13
N SER A 4 6.94 12.19 -43.64
CA SER A 4 8.28 12.58 -43.22
C SER A 4 8.21 13.56 -42.05
N LEU A 5 8.94 13.25 -40.96
CA LEU A 5 9.20 14.18 -39.86
C LEU A 5 10.26 15.23 -40.26
N PRO A 6 10.20 16.48 -39.74
CA PRO A 6 11.17 17.52 -40.09
C PRO A 6 12.59 17.21 -39.58
N ASP A 7 13.60 17.40 -40.43
CA ASP A 7 15.02 17.07 -40.22
C ASP A 7 15.68 17.70 -38.97
N ARG A 8 15.07 18.74 -38.37
CA ARG A 8 15.57 19.36 -37.14
C ARG A 8 15.39 18.47 -35.90
N CYS A 9 14.30 17.70 -35.81
CA CYS A 9 14.05 16.83 -34.66
C CYS A 9 14.98 15.60 -34.67
N ARG A 10 15.35 15.09 -35.85
CA ARG A 10 16.23 13.92 -35.99
C ARG A 10 17.65 14.22 -35.52
N ARG A 11 18.21 15.39 -35.89
CA ARG A 11 19.55 15.81 -35.46
C ARG A 11 19.65 16.09 -33.95
N CYS A 12 18.60 16.64 -33.33
CA CYS A 12 18.57 16.82 -31.88
C CYS A 12 18.55 15.47 -31.14
N TRP A 13 17.83 14.48 -31.67
CA TRP A 13 17.75 13.15 -31.08
C TRP A 13 19.06 12.35 -31.21
N GLU A 14 19.73 12.43 -32.36
CA GLU A 14 21.04 11.81 -32.59
C GLU A 14 22.14 12.44 -31.73
N ASN A 15 22.15 13.77 -31.57
CA ASN A 15 23.08 14.46 -30.68
C ASN A 15 22.84 14.16 -29.19
N ALA A 16 21.59 13.98 -28.77
CA ALA A 16 21.26 13.58 -27.41
C ALA A 16 21.72 12.14 -27.12
N ARG A 17 21.60 11.24 -28.11
CA ARG A 17 22.08 9.86 -28.02
C ARG A 17 23.60 9.79 -27.92
N ALA A 18 24.33 10.55 -28.73
CA ALA A 18 25.80 10.61 -28.69
C ALA A 18 26.33 11.11 -27.33
N LYS A 19 25.73 12.18 -26.77
CA LYS A 19 26.09 12.70 -25.43
C LYS A 19 25.74 11.73 -24.30
N GLY A 20 24.73 10.90 -24.48
CA GLY A 20 24.38 9.82 -23.54
C GLY A 20 25.45 8.74 -23.48
N THR A 21 25.99 8.35 -24.63
CA THR A 21 27.04 7.31 -24.74
C THR A 21 28.38 7.77 -24.16
N GLU A 22 28.77 9.03 -24.39
CA GLU A 22 29.99 9.60 -23.78
C GLU A 22 29.92 9.66 -22.24
N ARG A 23 28.75 10.02 -21.69
CA ARG A 23 28.54 10.03 -20.24
C ARG A 23 28.52 8.64 -19.61
N ALA A 24 28.07 7.62 -20.35
CA ALA A 24 28.09 6.24 -19.89
C ALA A 24 29.53 5.69 -19.82
N ASN A 25 30.36 5.99 -20.83
CA ASN A 25 31.76 5.58 -20.85
C ASN A 25 32.59 6.28 -19.74
N ALA A 26 32.35 7.57 -19.50
CA ALA A 26 33.00 8.30 -18.40
C ALA A 26 32.64 7.73 -17.01
N ARG A 27 31.39 7.27 -16.82
CA ARG A 27 30.96 6.62 -15.56
C ARG A 27 31.59 5.24 -15.35
N GLN A 28 31.79 4.47 -16.43
CA GLN A 28 32.50 3.19 -16.33
C GLN A 28 33.98 3.35 -15.99
N GLN A 29 34.66 4.37 -16.53
CA GLN A 29 36.04 4.69 -16.17
C GLN A 29 36.19 5.09 -14.69
N ALA A 30 35.32 5.97 -14.19
CA ALA A 30 35.34 6.39 -12.78
C ALA A 30 35.04 5.23 -11.80
N ALA A 31 34.18 4.29 -12.19
CA ALA A 31 33.89 3.10 -11.39
C ALA A 31 35.08 2.11 -11.33
N GLY A 32 35.90 2.04 -12.38
CA GLY A 32 37.13 1.24 -12.42
C GLY A 32 38.20 1.76 -11.44
N GLU A 33 38.40 3.08 -11.38
CA GLU A 33 39.37 3.72 -10.50
C GLU A 33 38.98 3.61 -9.01
N ALA A 34 37.69 3.75 -8.69
CA ALA A 34 37.18 3.57 -7.31
C ALA A 34 37.35 2.14 -6.79
N ARG A 35 37.30 1.13 -7.68
CA ARG A 35 37.45 -0.28 -7.32
C ARG A 35 38.91 -0.64 -7.00
N ASN A 36 39.87 -0.05 -7.71
CA ASN A 36 41.31 -0.21 -7.41
C ASN A 36 41.71 0.50 -6.10
N GLY A 37 41.12 1.66 -5.80
CA GLY A 37 41.35 2.36 -4.53
C GLY A 37 40.87 1.60 -3.29
N ARG A 38 39.81 0.78 -3.38
CA ARG A 38 39.32 -0.06 -2.28
C ARG A 38 40.16 -1.32 -2.04
N ARG A 39 40.78 -1.89 -3.08
CA ARG A 39 41.65 -3.07 -2.94
C ARG A 39 42.93 -2.76 -2.16
N HIS A 40 43.51 -1.57 -2.32
CA HIS A 40 44.70 -1.19 -1.55
C HIS A 40 44.44 -0.90 -0.07
N ARG A 41 43.22 -0.53 0.33
CA ARG A 41 42.89 -0.29 1.75
C ARG A 41 42.62 -1.57 2.55
N HIS A 42 42.21 -2.66 1.90
CA HIS A 42 41.93 -3.92 2.60
C HIS A 42 43.18 -4.74 2.96
N ILE A 43 44.32 -4.50 2.29
CA ILE A 43 45.56 -5.23 2.57
C ILE A 43 46.22 -4.73 3.88
N ASN A 44 46.02 -3.46 4.27
CA ASN A 44 46.66 -2.88 5.46
C ASN A 44 45.89 -3.11 6.78
N ALA A 45 44.64 -3.62 6.74
CA ALA A 45 43.81 -3.78 7.94
C ALA A 45 43.91 -5.17 8.60
N ALA A 46 44.58 -6.14 7.97
CA ALA A 46 44.64 -7.53 8.43
C ALA A 46 45.83 -7.87 9.36
N GLN A 47 46.70 -6.90 9.69
CA GLN A 47 47.91 -7.13 10.50
C GLN A 47 47.83 -6.69 11.97
N SER A 48 46.68 -6.22 12.46
CA SER A 48 46.53 -5.87 13.88
C SER A 48 45.31 -6.52 14.50
N ARG A 49 45.49 -7.64 15.20
CA ARG A 49 44.80 -8.05 16.44
C ARG A 49 45.08 -9.53 16.73
N HIS A 50 46.16 -9.75 17.47
CA HIS A 50 46.37 -10.93 18.29
C HIS A 50 46.44 -10.50 19.77
N CYS A 51 45.97 -11.39 20.64
CA CYS A 51 46.22 -11.53 22.10
C CYS A 51 45.09 -11.20 23.10
N THR A 52 44.99 -12.15 24.06
CA THR A 52 44.25 -12.20 25.34
C THR A 52 42.73 -12.41 25.25
N GLY A 53 42.08 -13.34 25.94
CA GLY A 53 42.53 -14.38 26.87
C GLY A 53 41.37 -14.79 27.82
N SER A 54 41.08 -16.09 27.85
CA SER A 54 40.61 -16.91 28.99
C SER A 54 39.30 -16.63 29.77
N GLY A 55 38.54 -17.71 30.02
CA GLY A 55 37.52 -17.80 31.09
C GLY A 55 36.56 -18.98 30.90
N CYS A 56 36.77 -20.05 31.66
CA CYS A 56 36.05 -21.33 31.66
C CYS A 56 34.83 -21.29 32.62
N ALA A 57 33.71 -21.94 32.26
CA ALA A 57 32.76 -22.51 33.22
C ALA A 57 31.82 -23.52 32.51
N THR A 58 31.69 -24.69 33.13
CA THR A 58 30.97 -25.91 32.75
C THR A 58 29.59 -26.02 33.43
N GLU A 59 28.80 -27.02 32.97
CA GLU A 59 27.61 -27.65 33.59
C GLU A 59 26.26 -26.92 33.48
N GLN A 60 25.10 -27.56 33.24
CA GLN A 60 24.70 -28.97 33.26
C GLN A 60 23.36 -29.12 32.47
N GLN A 61 23.14 -30.28 31.85
CA GLN A 61 21.86 -30.73 31.28
C GLN A 61 20.95 -31.32 32.37
N ALA A 62 19.63 -31.19 32.20
CA ALA A 62 18.66 -32.11 32.80
C ALA A 62 17.46 -32.30 31.84
N GLU A 63 17.19 -33.56 31.55
CA GLU A 63 16.15 -34.11 30.69
C GLU A 63 15.31 -35.03 31.59
N VAL A 64 13.98 -34.88 31.67
CA VAL A 64 13.06 -35.94 32.13
C VAL A 64 11.71 -35.84 31.41
N THR A 65 11.20 -37.02 31.07
CA THR A 65 10.10 -37.42 30.19
C THR A 65 8.72 -37.61 30.86
N SER A 66 7.67 -37.47 30.02
CA SER A 66 6.47 -38.35 29.85
C SER A 66 5.35 -38.55 30.90
N GLY A 67 4.10 -38.66 30.39
CA GLY A 67 2.95 -39.43 30.94
C GLY A 67 1.62 -38.62 31.00
N HIS A 68 0.68 -38.61 30.05
CA HIS A 68 -0.34 -39.58 29.54
C HIS A 68 -1.60 -39.88 30.41
N SER A 69 -2.75 -39.90 29.71
CA SER A 69 -4.10 -40.48 30.01
C SER A 69 -5.14 -39.63 30.79
N SER A 70 -6.46 -39.92 30.75
CA SER A 70 -7.49 -39.80 29.69
C SER A 70 -8.87 -40.22 30.28
N PHE A 71 -9.92 -39.34 30.22
CA PHE A 71 -11.41 -39.59 30.19
C PHE A 71 -12.10 -40.58 31.19
N PRO A 72 -13.46 -40.78 31.28
CA PRO A 72 -14.63 -40.22 30.56
C PRO A 72 -15.95 -39.86 31.36
N ALA A 73 -16.92 -39.26 30.62
CA ALA A 73 -18.39 -39.48 30.53
C ALA A 73 -19.47 -39.14 31.62
N SER A 74 -20.36 -38.20 31.24
CA SER A 74 -21.85 -38.24 31.07
C SER A 74 -22.82 -38.95 32.05
N LEU A 75 -23.88 -38.26 32.55
CA LEU A 75 -25.31 -38.39 32.12
C LEU A 75 -26.31 -37.52 32.94
N ARG A 76 -27.50 -37.29 32.33
CA ARG A 76 -28.73 -36.55 32.74
C ARG A 76 -29.50 -37.26 33.89
N LEU A 77 -30.55 -36.78 34.59
CA LEU A 77 -31.80 -36.05 34.26
C LEU A 77 -32.58 -35.70 35.58
N ALA A 78 -33.68 -34.96 35.44
CA ALA A 78 -34.48 -34.16 36.39
C ALA A 78 -35.32 -34.83 37.52
N GLY A 79 -35.80 -34.03 38.49
CA GLY A 79 -37.16 -34.18 39.07
C GLY A 79 -37.43 -33.87 40.57
N ARG A 80 -38.03 -32.69 40.85
CA ARG A 80 -39.08 -32.32 41.84
C ARG A 80 -38.87 -32.32 43.38
N CYS A 81 -39.57 -31.34 43.99
CA CYS A 81 -39.66 -30.89 45.39
C CYS A 81 -40.30 -31.86 46.40
N VAL A 82 -39.98 -31.70 47.69
CA VAL A 82 -40.88 -31.30 48.82
C VAL A 82 -40.08 -31.29 50.15
N SER A 83 -40.33 -30.28 50.99
CA SER A 83 -39.68 -29.96 52.27
C SER A 83 -40.07 -30.88 53.44
N VAL A 84 -39.14 -31.19 54.36
CA VAL A 84 -39.41 -31.53 55.78
C VAL A 84 -38.29 -31.05 56.73
N ALA A 85 -38.70 -30.27 57.73
CA ALA A 85 -38.24 -30.04 59.12
C ALA A 85 -36.76 -29.77 59.54
N VAL A 86 -36.61 -28.55 60.07
CA VAL A 86 -35.78 -27.94 61.14
C VAL A 86 -35.18 -28.89 62.21
N PRO A 87 -33.94 -28.63 62.69
CA PRO A 87 -33.78 -28.01 64.02
C PRO A 87 -32.80 -26.82 64.06
N CYS A 88 -33.12 -25.82 64.89
CA CYS A 88 -32.26 -24.72 65.30
C CYS A 88 -31.24 -25.20 66.35
N LEU A 89 -29.99 -24.70 66.30
CA LEU A 89 -29.37 -23.90 67.39
C LEU A 89 -27.88 -23.57 67.14
N ALA A 90 -27.54 -22.34 67.53
CA ALA A 90 -26.26 -21.87 68.10
C ALA A 90 -25.05 -21.57 67.18
N ALA A 91 -24.86 -20.25 66.99
CA ALA A 91 -23.66 -19.44 67.22
C ALA A 91 -22.28 -19.92 66.72
N GLY A 92 -21.72 -19.17 65.75
CA GLY A 92 -20.27 -19.17 65.47
C GLY A 92 -19.87 -18.27 64.30
N SER A 93 -19.25 -17.12 64.61
CA SER A 93 -18.35 -16.30 63.78
C SER A 93 -18.73 -16.02 62.31
N VAL A 94 -19.06 -14.75 62.04
CA VAL A 94 -19.25 -14.17 60.69
C VAL A 94 -17.96 -14.25 59.87
N THR A 95 -17.86 -15.24 58.98
CA THR A 95 -16.86 -15.23 57.89
C THR A 95 -17.41 -14.46 56.69
N ARG A 96 -16.70 -13.40 56.35
CA ARG A 96 -16.92 -12.43 55.28
C ARG A 96 -17.16 -13.12 53.92
N ALA A 97 -18.41 -13.09 53.42
CA ALA A 97 -18.74 -13.52 52.07
C ALA A 97 -17.96 -12.67 51.05
N ARG A 98 -17.17 -13.33 50.18
CA ARG A 98 -16.51 -12.68 49.04
C ARG A 98 -17.58 -12.17 48.08
N SER A 99 -17.58 -10.86 47.86
CA SER A 99 -18.42 -10.17 46.89
C SER A 99 -18.18 -10.74 45.48
N PRO A 100 -19.20 -10.80 44.61
CA PRO A 100 -19.00 -11.18 43.21
C PRO A 100 -18.07 -10.17 42.53
N PRO A 101 -17.32 -10.56 41.49
CA PRO A 101 -16.40 -9.66 40.82
C PRO A 101 -17.19 -8.49 40.22
N ARG A 102 -17.01 -7.30 40.80
CA ARG A 102 -17.44 -6.06 40.16
C ARG A 102 -16.64 -5.93 38.87
N TRP A 103 -17.30 -6.10 37.73
CA TRP A 103 -16.83 -5.59 36.46
C TRP A 103 -16.73 -4.06 36.57
N ARG A 104 -15.62 -3.56 37.10
CA ARG A 104 -15.27 -2.15 36.95
C ARG A 104 -14.98 -1.97 35.46
N MET A 105 -15.90 -1.39 34.71
CA MET A 105 -15.54 -0.73 33.46
C MET A 105 -14.47 0.29 33.84
N ALA A 106 -13.22 0.00 33.48
CA ALA A 106 -12.17 0.99 33.55
C ALA A 106 -12.52 2.05 32.52
N VAL A 107 -13.18 3.12 32.95
CA VAL A 107 -13.39 4.30 32.12
C VAL A 107 -11.99 4.78 31.73
N PRO A 108 -11.65 4.83 30.44
CA PRO A 108 -10.37 5.40 30.02
C PRO A 108 -10.24 6.80 30.64
N PRO A 109 -9.05 7.24 31.07
CA PRO A 109 -8.86 8.60 31.56
C PRO A 109 -9.50 9.56 30.54
N LEU A 110 -10.28 10.56 30.99
CA LEU A 110 -10.99 11.51 30.11
C LEU A 110 -10.07 12.11 29.03
N GLN A 111 -8.79 12.26 29.37
CA GLN A 111 -7.72 12.69 28.46
C GLN A 111 -7.55 11.83 27.21
N ARG A 112 -7.78 10.51 27.27
CA ARG A 112 -7.74 9.60 26.10
C ARG A 112 -8.99 9.70 25.23
N LEU A 113 -10.12 10.15 25.77
CA LEU A 113 -11.36 10.33 25.00
C LEU A 113 -11.31 11.58 24.12
N GLY A 114 -10.56 12.60 24.52
CA GLY A 114 -10.35 13.83 23.73
C GLY A 114 -9.12 13.81 22.81
N GLN A 115 -8.34 12.71 22.77
CA GLN A 115 -7.17 12.61 21.91
C GLN A 115 -7.57 12.18 20.49
N ALA A 116 -7.25 13.02 19.51
CA ALA A 116 -7.37 12.67 18.10
C ALA A 116 -6.40 11.53 17.75
N PRO A 117 -6.76 10.64 16.80
CA PRO A 117 -5.78 9.73 16.22
C PRO A 117 -4.66 10.56 15.55
N ARG A 118 -3.46 9.99 15.42
CA ARG A 118 -2.42 10.66 14.64
C ARG A 118 -2.74 10.45 13.16
N HIS A 119 -2.70 11.53 12.41
CA HIS A 119 -2.81 11.55 10.96
C HIS A 119 -1.64 12.37 10.46
N LEU A 120 -1.00 11.93 9.37
CA LEU A 120 0.09 12.68 8.75
C LEU A 120 -0.30 13.04 7.33
N LEU A 121 -0.35 14.34 7.05
CA LEU A 121 -0.47 14.87 5.69
C LEU A 121 0.85 15.53 5.33
N VAL A 122 1.53 14.99 4.32
CA VAL A 122 2.76 15.57 3.77
C VAL A 122 2.41 16.31 2.49
N CYS A 123 2.77 17.59 2.43
CA CYS A 123 2.54 18.43 1.26
C CYS A 123 3.87 18.90 0.67
N GLU A 124 4.09 18.57 -0.59
CA GLU A 124 5.28 18.96 -1.34
C GLU A 124 4.91 19.74 -2.59
N LYS A 125 5.81 20.63 -3.02
CA LYS A 125 5.72 21.28 -4.33
C LYS A 125 6.81 20.73 -5.24
N GLY A 126 6.45 20.49 -6.49
CA GLY A 126 7.40 20.18 -7.54
C GLY A 126 6.99 20.79 -8.88
N HIS A 127 7.75 20.46 -9.92
CA HIS A 127 7.45 20.83 -11.30
C HIS A 127 7.60 19.60 -12.19
N ALA A 128 6.60 19.30 -13.01
CA ALA A 128 6.49 18.03 -13.72
C ALA A 128 7.64 17.81 -14.72
N ARG A 129 8.17 18.89 -15.31
CA ARG A 129 9.29 18.83 -16.28
C ARG A 129 10.67 19.07 -15.67
N HIS A 130 10.77 19.22 -14.35
CA HIS A 130 12.07 19.45 -13.71
C HIS A 130 12.90 18.15 -13.66
N ALA A 131 14.19 18.20 -13.94
CA ALA A 131 15.04 17.01 -14.04
C ALA A 131 15.17 16.21 -12.73
N ARG A 132 14.95 16.85 -11.58
CA ARG A 132 14.94 16.21 -10.25
C ARG A 132 13.54 15.87 -9.75
N SER A 133 12.52 16.04 -10.58
CA SER A 133 11.14 15.76 -10.21
C SER A 133 10.95 14.27 -9.96
N ARG A 134 10.29 13.94 -8.84
CA ARG A 134 10.10 12.54 -8.40
C ARG A 134 8.65 12.06 -8.51
N HIS A 135 7.75 12.84 -9.10
CA HIS A 135 6.32 12.50 -9.25
C HIS A 135 6.09 11.06 -9.75
N ALA A 136 6.74 10.64 -10.84
CA ALA A 136 6.61 9.28 -11.34
C ALA A 136 7.22 8.20 -10.44
N ALA A 137 8.23 8.55 -9.63
CA ALA A 137 8.78 7.65 -8.62
C ALA A 137 7.81 7.47 -7.44
N HIS A 138 7.17 8.54 -6.96
CA HIS A 138 6.14 8.43 -5.91
C HIS A 138 4.99 7.54 -6.35
N VAL A 139 4.46 7.72 -7.58
CA VAL A 139 3.40 6.85 -8.10
C VAL A 139 3.86 5.39 -8.15
N ARG A 140 5.09 5.12 -8.60
CA ARG A 140 5.64 3.75 -8.68
C ARG A 140 5.87 3.13 -7.30
N ASP A 141 6.26 3.93 -6.31
CA ASP A 141 6.47 3.50 -4.93
C ASP A 141 5.14 3.12 -4.25
N HIS A 142 3.97 3.40 -4.85
CA HIS A 142 2.67 3.04 -4.31
C HIS A 142 2.00 1.93 -5.16
N ALA A 143 2.26 0.68 -4.79
CA ALA A 143 2.02 -0.48 -5.65
C ALA A 143 0.53 -0.84 -5.86
N TYR A 144 -0.30 -0.73 -4.81
CA TYR A 144 -1.66 -1.26 -4.82
C TYR A 144 -2.70 -0.15 -4.79
N ASN A 145 -3.36 0.11 -5.93
CA ASN A 145 -4.31 1.21 -6.09
C ASN A 145 -5.72 0.69 -6.34
N CYS A 146 -6.70 1.15 -5.56
CA CYS A 146 -8.09 0.70 -5.64
C CYS A 146 -9.03 1.69 -6.34
N ARG A 147 -8.73 3.00 -6.25
CA ARG A 147 -9.54 4.07 -6.82
C ARG A 147 -8.66 5.21 -7.31
N VAL A 148 -8.83 5.59 -8.57
CA VAL A 148 -8.16 6.75 -9.19
C VAL A 148 -9.24 7.72 -9.65
N SER A 149 -9.20 8.95 -9.16
CA SER A 149 -10.15 9.99 -9.51
C SER A 149 -9.40 11.23 -9.99
N PHE A 150 -9.92 11.89 -11.02
CA PHE A 150 -9.39 13.18 -11.45
C PHE A 150 -10.52 14.17 -11.70
N LEU A 151 -10.28 15.43 -11.33
CA LEU A 151 -11.22 16.54 -11.51
C LEU A 151 -10.57 17.61 -12.39
N ILE A 152 -11.28 18.02 -13.45
CA ILE A 152 -10.89 19.11 -14.33
C ILE A 152 -11.96 20.19 -14.26
N PRO A 153 -11.72 21.31 -13.54
CA PRO A 153 -12.57 22.49 -13.58
C PRO A 153 -12.67 23.06 -15.00
N GLU A 154 -13.77 23.74 -15.31
CA GLU A 154 -14.03 24.40 -16.60
C GLU A 154 -13.90 23.46 -17.82
N CYS A 155 -14.24 22.19 -17.62
CA CYS A 155 -14.20 21.16 -18.65
C CYS A 155 -15.60 20.57 -18.83
N GLY A 156 -16.23 20.87 -19.97
CA GLY A 156 -17.52 20.29 -20.35
C GLY A 156 -17.41 18.96 -21.11
N LEU A 157 -16.30 18.74 -21.80
CA LEU A 157 -16.03 17.55 -22.62
C LEU A 157 -14.59 17.11 -22.44
N LEU A 158 -14.40 15.82 -22.14
CA LEU A 158 -13.07 15.22 -21.98
C LEU A 158 -12.39 15.07 -23.34
N PRO A 159 -11.13 15.49 -23.51
CA PRO A 159 -10.36 15.24 -24.72
C PRO A 159 -10.24 13.75 -25.05
N GLU A 160 -10.30 13.39 -26.34
CA GLU A 160 -10.29 11.99 -26.78
C GLU A 160 -9.02 11.24 -26.35
N VAL A 161 -7.86 11.92 -26.32
CA VAL A 161 -6.59 11.32 -25.85
C VAL A 161 -6.67 10.90 -24.38
N LEU A 162 -7.34 11.69 -23.53
CA LEU A 162 -7.55 11.32 -22.12
C LEU A 162 -8.56 10.18 -22.02
N LYS A 163 -9.63 10.23 -22.81
CA LYS A 163 -10.65 9.18 -22.86
C LYS A 163 -10.05 7.82 -23.27
N SER A 164 -9.25 7.79 -24.33
CA SER A 164 -8.56 6.57 -24.78
C SER A 164 -7.57 6.05 -23.74
N THR A 165 -6.90 6.94 -23.00
CA THR A 165 -5.98 6.56 -21.92
C THR A 165 -6.73 5.90 -20.76
N ILE A 166 -7.94 6.36 -20.45
CA ILE A 166 -8.79 5.78 -19.39
C ILE A 166 -9.36 4.43 -19.82
N GLU A 167 -9.72 4.29 -21.09
CA GLU A 167 -10.19 3.02 -21.66
C GLU A 167 -9.05 1.98 -21.74
N ASP A 168 -7.79 2.43 -21.88
CA ASP A 168 -6.59 1.59 -21.89
C ASP A 168 -6.00 1.29 -20.49
N VAL A 169 -6.72 1.54 -19.40
CA VAL A 169 -6.25 1.16 -18.04
C VAL A 169 -6.01 -0.35 -17.92
N GLY A 170 -6.66 -1.14 -18.78
CA GLY A 170 -6.41 -2.58 -18.94
C GLY A 170 -7.28 -3.44 -18.03
N GLU A 171 -6.92 -4.72 -17.96
CA GLU A 171 -7.61 -5.74 -17.17
C GLU A 171 -6.77 -6.15 -15.96
N TYR A 172 -7.45 -6.63 -14.94
CA TYR A 172 -6.86 -7.32 -13.81
C TYR A 172 -7.58 -8.65 -13.61
N TYR A 173 -7.01 -9.55 -12.83
CA TYR A 173 -7.51 -10.90 -12.66
C TYR A 173 -7.90 -11.14 -11.21
N LEU A 174 -9.00 -11.85 -11.00
CA LEU A 174 -9.34 -12.44 -9.70
C LEU A 174 -9.13 -13.95 -9.81
N ILE A 175 -8.26 -14.50 -8.96
CA ILE A 175 -8.06 -15.95 -8.86
C ILE A 175 -8.56 -16.41 -7.50
N ARG A 176 -9.51 -17.34 -7.48
CA ARG A 176 -10.07 -17.85 -6.22
C ARG A 176 -9.28 -19.02 -5.66
N ASN A 177 -9.16 -19.08 -4.33
CA ASN A 177 -8.50 -20.15 -3.59
C ASN A 177 -7.12 -20.53 -4.19
N LEU A 178 -6.31 -19.53 -4.55
CA LEU A 178 -4.98 -19.76 -5.10
C LEU A 178 -4.00 -20.13 -3.97
N PRO A 179 -3.34 -21.30 -4.03
CA PRO A 179 -2.30 -21.64 -3.09
C PRO A 179 -1.08 -20.72 -3.26
N VAL A 180 -0.58 -20.17 -2.15
CA VAL A 180 0.57 -19.24 -2.16
C VAL A 180 1.83 -19.90 -2.75
N HIS A 181 1.95 -21.23 -2.64
CA HIS A 181 3.10 -21.94 -3.19
C HIS A 181 3.20 -21.84 -4.73
N GLU A 182 2.10 -21.56 -5.45
CA GLU A 182 2.13 -21.34 -6.89
C GLU A 182 2.87 -20.04 -7.27
N LEU A 183 2.83 -19.03 -6.41
CA LEU A 183 3.52 -17.74 -6.61
C LEU A 183 5.04 -17.82 -6.35
N VAL A 184 5.52 -18.88 -5.68
CA VAL A 184 6.95 -19.14 -5.46
C VAL A 184 7.50 -20.25 -6.36
N ALA A 185 6.65 -20.82 -7.23
CA ALA A 185 7.06 -21.79 -8.22
C ALA A 185 8.01 -21.13 -9.24
N HIS A 186 9.07 -21.84 -9.62
CA HIS A 186 10.06 -21.28 -10.54
C HIS A 186 9.46 -20.92 -11.90
N ASP A 187 8.52 -21.73 -12.40
CA ASP A 187 7.82 -21.48 -13.66
C ASP A 187 7.07 -20.14 -13.64
N PHE A 188 6.41 -19.81 -12.52
CA PHE A 188 5.75 -18.52 -12.34
C PHE A 188 6.76 -17.36 -12.31
N ILE A 189 7.85 -17.53 -11.55
CA ILE A 189 8.89 -16.51 -11.40
C ILE A 189 9.53 -16.19 -12.75
N ASP A 190 9.88 -17.21 -13.53
CA ASP A 190 10.50 -17.05 -14.85
C ASP A 190 9.52 -16.51 -15.90
N ALA A 191 8.24 -16.86 -15.81
CA ALA A 191 7.23 -16.40 -16.75
C ALA A 191 6.82 -14.94 -16.50
N PHE A 192 6.65 -14.52 -15.24
CA PHE A 192 6.02 -13.25 -14.91
C PHE A 192 6.91 -12.29 -14.12
N VAL A 193 7.56 -12.77 -13.05
CA VAL A 193 8.32 -11.92 -12.13
C VAL A 193 9.62 -11.40 -12.76
N LYS A 194 10.35 -12.25 -13.50
CA LYS A 194 11.60 -11.85 -14.17
C LYS A 194 11.39 -11.12 -15.49
N LYS A 195 10.21 -11.28 -16.12
CA LYS A 195 9.89 -10.76 -17.47
C LYS A 195 9.01 -9.51 -17.47
N GLY A 196 8.58 -9.03 -16.30
CA GLY A 196 7.73 -7.87 -16.19
C GLY A 196 7.50 -7.48 -14.73
N SER A 197 6.53 -6.61 -14.50
CA SER A 197 6.12 -6.18 -13.16
C SER A 197 4.82 -6.87 -12.80
N CYS A 198 4.92 -7.87 -11.92
CA CYS A 198 3.78 -8.64 -11.44
C CYS A 198 3.32 -8.11 -10.08
N TYR A 199 2.02 -7.87 -9.98
CA TYR A 199 1.35 -7.37 -8.79
C TYR A 199 0.35 -8.42 -8.35
N ALA A 200 0.40 -8.82 -7.08
CA ALA A 200 -0.64 -9.66 -6.47
C ALA A 200 -0.99 -9.13 -5.09
N LEU A 201 -2.28 -9.16 -4.73
CA LEU A 201 -2.75 -8.79 -3.41
C LEU A 201 -3.93 -9.68 -3.00
N THR A 202 -3.95 -10.16 -1.76
CA THR A 202 -5.08 -10.92 -1.24
C THR A 202 -6.36 -10.08 -1.20
N TYR A 203 -7.46 -10.70 -1.57
CA TYR A 203 -8.76 -10.05 -1.69
C TYR A 203 -9.68 -10.40 -0.52
N LYS A 204 -10.38 -9.40 0.02
CA LYS A 204 -11.32 -9.53 1.16
C LYS A 204 -10.71 -10.10 2.45
N THR A 205 -9.41 -9.95 2.62
CA THR A 205 -8.70 -10.29 3.85
C THR A 205 -8.40 -9.01 4.63
N LYS A 206 -8.81 -8.93 5.89
CA LYS A 206 -8.51 -7.76 6.74
C LYS A 206 -7.14 -7.90 7.36
N ILE A 207 -6.24 -6.96 7.14
CA ILE A 207 -4.84 -7.08 7.59
C ILE A 207 -4.68 -7.28 9.11
N ASP A 208 -5.59 -6.72 9.90
CA ASP A 208 -5.55 -6.88 11.36
C ASP A 208 -6.05 -8.25 11.84
N GLN A 209 -6.95 -8.89 11.09
CA GLN A 209 -7.71 -10.06 11.54
C GLN A 209 -7.29 -11.34 10.81
N ASP A 210 -7.03 -11.25 9.51
CA ASP A 210 -6.74 -12.36 8.62
C ASP A 210 -5.26 -12.39 8.24
N ASN A 211 -4.80 -13.54 7.75
CA ASN A 211 -3.50 -13.61 7.06
C ASN A 211 -3.63 -12.93 5.69
N THR A 212 -2.62 -12.16 5.29
CA THR A 212 -2.59 -11.45 4.01
C THR A 212 -1.29 -11.71 3.28
N ALA A 213 -1.33 -11.60 1.95
CA ALA A 213 -0.17 -11.77 1.10
C ALA A 213 -0.17 -10.74 -0.03
N ALA A 214 1.02 -10.28 -0.40
CA ALA A 214 1.22 -9.28 -1.43
C ALA A 214 2.51 -9.54 -2.19
N LEU A 215 2.45 -9.51 -3.53
CA LEU A 215 3.61 -9.60 -4.41
C LEU A 215 3.87 -8.22 -5.02
N LEU A 216 5.06 -7.68 -4.73
CA LEU A 216 5.53 -6.40 -5.23
C LEU A 216 6.22 -6.56 -6.60
N PRO A 217 6.26 -5.49 -7.43
CA PRO A 217 6.84 -5.54 -8.77
C PRO A 217 8.36 -5.77 -8.77
N ASN A 218 9.03 -5.58 -7.64
CA ASN A 218 10.45 -5.90 -7.46
C ASN A 218 10.70 -7.39 -7.16
N GLY A 219 9.65 -8.22 -7.11
CA GLY A 219 9.75 -9.65 -6.85
C GLY A 219 9.76 -10.04 -5.38
N ASN A 220 9.46 -9.11 -4.46
CA ASN A 220 9.28 -9.43 -3.06
C ASN A 220 7.85 -9.90 -2.79
N LEU A 221 7.71 -11.16 -2.37
CA LEU A 221 6.48 -11.72 -1.82
C LEU A 221 6.46 -11.49 -0.31
N ILE A 222 5.47 -10.75 0.17
CA ILE A 222 5.29 -10.36 1.57
C ILE A 222 4.07 -11.08 2.12
N LEU A 223 4.25 -11.81 3.22
CA LEU A 223 3.18 -12.47 3.96
C LEU A 223 3.05 -11.78 5.31
N SER A 224 1.87 -11.24 5.62
CA SER A 224 1.51 -10.79 6.96
C SER A 224 0.65 -11.86 7.61
N VAL A 225 1.20 -12.54 8.60
CA VAL A 225 0.56 -13.70 9.21
C VAL A 225 0.41 -13.53 10.71
N ASP A 226 -0.59 -14.19 11.28
CA ASP A 226 -0.75 -14.28 12.73
C ASP A 226 0.39 -15.11 13.36
N LYS A 227 0.47 -15.04 14.68
CA LYS A 227 1.50 -15.72 15.45
C LYS A 227 1.50 -17.24 15.21
N ASP A 228 0.33 -17.87 15.20
CA ASP A 228 0.22 -19.32 15.11
C ASP A 228 0.67 -19.81 13.72
N THR A 229 0.21 -19.13 12.67
CA THR A 229 0.61 -19.38 11.28
C THR A 229 2.10 -19.13 11.07
N TYR A 230 2.68 -18.09 11.70
CA TYR A 230 4.12 -17.82 11.63
C TYR A 230 4.95 -18.97 12.22
N GLU A 231 4.62 -19.42 13.43
CA GLU A 231 5.29 -20.52 14.11
C GLU A 231 5.11 -21.84 13.34
N GLU A 232 3.91 -22.09 12.83
CA GLU A 232 3.60 -23.25 12.00
C GLU A 232 4.35 -23.23 10.67
N LEU A 233 4.49 -22.11 9.96
CA LEU A 233 5.29 -22.03 8.73
C LEU A 233 6.78 -22.30 9.03
N GLY A 234 7.31 -21.73 10.11
CA GLY A 234 8.73 -21.82 10.47
C GLY A 234 9.64 -21.19 9.40
N LEU A 235 9.18 -20.09 8.81
CA LEU A 235 9.95 -19.23 7.91
C LEU A 235 10.53 -18.05 8.69
N GLN A 236 11.63 -17.50 8.19
CA GLN A 236 12.26 -16.34 8.81
C GLN A 236 11.43 -15.08 8.50
N GLY A 237 10.98 -14.39 9.54
CA GLY A 237 10.28 -13.11 9.44
C GLY A 237 10.62 -12.19 10.61
N ARG A 238 9.87 -11.10 10.73
CA ARG A 238 10.01 -10.11 11.81
C ARG A 238 8.66 -9.82 12.45
N PRO A 239 8.61 -9.48 13.75
CA PRO A 239 7.42 -8.89 14.35
C PRO A 239 6.92 -7.69 13.55
N SER A 240 5.60 -7.60 13.37
CA SER A 240 4.93 -6.42 12.82
C SER A 240 5.21 -5.19 13.70
N LYS A 241 5.46 -4.03 13.08
CA LYS A 241 5.65 -2.75 13.79
C LYS A 241 4.39 -2.31 14.56
N TYR A 242 3.23 -2.81 14.14
CA TYR A 242 1.91 -2.44 14.66
C TYR A 242 1.42 -3.38 15.76
N SER A 243 2.24 -4.36 16.14
CA SER A 243 1.97 -5.16 17.32
C SER A 243 2.15 -4.35 18.60
N GLY A 244 1.15 -4.41 19.50
CA GLY A 244 1.25 -3.81 20.83
C GLY A 244 2.25 -4.55 21.74
N LYS A 245 2.01 -4.53 23.06
CA LYS A 245 2.89 -5.20 24.04
C LYS A 245 3.07 -6.71 23.78
N LYS A 246 2.09 -7.35 23.13
CA LYS A 246 2.18 -8.74 22.68
C LYS A 246 2.25 -8.75 21.16
N VAL A 247 3.28 -9.39 20.63
CA VAL A 247 3.43 -9.60 19.18
C VAL A 247 2.43 -10.65 18.74
N MET A 248 1.47 -10.24 17.91
CA MET A 248 0.42 -11.10 17.37
C MET A 248 0.49 -11.24 15.85
N ARG A 249 1.32 -10.41 15.20
CA ARG A 249 1.51 -10.38 13.74
C ARG A 249 2.98 -10.42 13.39
N TYR A 250 3.29 -11.15 12.32
CA TYR A 250 4.64 -11.30 11.79
C TYR A 250 4.64 -11.07 10.28
N ILE A 251 5.68 -10.39 9.81
CA ILE A 251 5.92 -10.12 8.40
C ILE A 251 7.04 -11.03 7.91
N ILE A 252 6.75 -11.87 6.92
CA ILE A 252 7.71 -12.71 6.21
C ILE A 252 7.92 -12.10 4.82
N THR A 253 9.17 -11.79 4.47
CA THR A 253 9.52 -11.26 3.14
C THR A 253 10.39 -12.27 2.40
N ILE A 254 9.91 -12.69 1.23
CA ILE A 254 10.57 -13.65 0.36
C ILE A 254 10.95 -12.93 -0.93
N ASP A 255 12.24 -12.63 -1.08
CA ASP A 255 12.79 -12.14 -2.34
C ASP A 255 12.90 -13.28 -3.36
N LEU A 256 12.02 -13.24 -4.36
CA LEU A 256 11.93 -14.24 -5.44
C LEU A 256 12.97 -14.01 -6.54
N THR A 257 13.60 -12.84 -6.57
CA THR A 257 14.59 -12.44 -7.59
C THR A 257 16.03 -12.53 -7.08
N GLY A 258 16.20 -12.67 -5.76
CA GLY A 258 17.49 -12.75 -5.11
C GLY A 258 18.33 -13.94 -5.59
N CYS A 259 19.65 -13.74 -5.71
CA CYS A 259 20.58 -14.75 -6.23
C CYS A 259 20.55 -16.08 -5.47
N GLY A 260 20.12 -16.07 -4.20
CA GLY A 260 19.98 -17.27 -3.37
C GLY A 260 18.64 -18.00 -3.47
N PHE A 261 17.75 -17.60 -4.39
CA PHE A 261 16.40 -18.16 -4.57
C PHE A 261 16.23 -18.87 -5.92
N HIS A 262 17.22 -19.67 -6.32
CA HIS A 262 17.14 -20.54 -7.50
C HIS A 262 16.54 -21.92 -7.14
N PRO A 263 16.06 -22.73 -8.11
CA PRO A 263 15.34 -23.99 -7.87
C PRO A 263 16.04 -24.96 -6.93
N ASP A 264 17.35 -25.14 -7.10
CA ASP A 264 18.14 -26.09 -6.30
C ASP A 264 18.61 -25.51 -4.96
N SER A 265 18.26 -24.27 -4.65
CA SER A 265 18.70 -23.64 -3.41
C SER A 265 17.96 -24.23 -2.21
N LYS A 266 18.66 -24.37 -1.08
CA LYS A 266 18.04 -24.77 0.19
C LYS A 266 16.94 -23.80 0.62
N LYS A 267 17.09 -22.51 0.27
CA LYS A 267 16.13 -21.45 0.60
C LYS A 267 14.82 -21.63 -0.18
N HIS A 268 14.89 -21.82 -1.50
CA HIS A 268 13.71 -22.08 -2.34
C HIS A 268 12.97 -23.33 -1.89
N ASN A 269 13.69 -24.46 -1.76
CA ASN A 269 13.10 -25.72 -1.31
C ASN A 269 12.44 -25.62 0.08
N ARG A 270 13.06 -24.88 1.01
CA ARG A 270 12.48 -24.64 2.34
C ARG A 270 11.18 -23.84 2.26
N VAL A 271 11.14 -22.77 1.46
CA VAL A 271 9.95 -21.94 1.29
C VAL A 271 8.84 -22.72 0.61
N LEU A 272 9.16 -23.43 -0.48
CA LEU A 272 8.22 -24.26 -1.20
C LEU A 272 7.63 -25.35 -0.30
N TRP A 273 8.47 -26.08 0.44
CA TRP A 273 8.00 -27.10 1.39
C TRP A 273 7.11 -26.52 2.49
N ALA A 274 7.46 -25.35 3.05
CA ALA A 274 6.67 -24.70 4.09
C ALA A 274 5.26 -24.32 3.59
N LEU A 275 5.17 -23.75 2.39
CA LEU A 275 3.91 -23.27 1.81
C LEU A 275 3.10 -24.35 1.09
N LYS A 276 3.70 -25.49 0.73
CA LYS A 276 3.04 -26.58 -0.01
C LYS A 276 2.68 -27.77 0.88
N GLU A 277 3.60 -28.20 1.74
CA GLU A 277 3.44 -29.45 2.50
C GLU A 277 3.15 -29.19 3.98
N LYS A 278 3.85 -28.21 4.59
CA LYS A 278 3.77 -27.98 6.03
C LYS A 278 2.51 -27.22 6.45
N LYS A 279 2.29 -26.05 5.85
CA LYS A 279 1.12 -25.20 6.09
C LYS A 279 0.68 -24.57 4.76
N PRO A 280 -0.17 -25.28 4.00
CA PRO A 280 -0.78 -24.73 2.81
C PRO A 280 -1.60 -23.48 3.16
N LEU A 281 -1.30 -22.38 2.47
CA LEU A 281 -2.06 -21.14 2.55
C LEU A 281 -2.73 -20.91 1.21
N GLU A 282 -4.03 -20.63 1.23
CA GLU A 282 -4.85 -20.37 0.05
C GLU A 282 -5.63 -19.07 0.25
N PHE A 283 -5.67 -18.24 -0.79
CA PHE A 283 -6.39 -16.97 -0.76
C PHE A 283 -7.04 -16.67 -2.10
N ASP A 284 -8.07 -15.82 -2.08
CA ASP A 284 -8.48 -15.10 -3.28
C ASP A 284 -7.44 -14.00 -3.55
N PHE A 285 -6.91 -13.90 -4.77
CA PHE A 285 -5.94 -12.87 -5.14
C PHE A 285 -6.45 -11.99 -6.28
N LEU A 286 -6.21 -10.68 -6.17
CA LEU A 286 -6.18 -9.75 -7.29
C LEU A 286 -4.79 -9.78 -7.92
N LEU A 287 -4.69 -10.03 -9.22
CA LEU A 287 -3.44 -10.04 -9.97
C LEU A 287 -3.48 -9.06 -11.14
N ALA A 288 -2.35 -8.41 -11.39
CA ALA A 288 -2.09 -7.69 -12.63
C ALA A 288 -0.63 -7.89 -13.04
N TRP A 289 -0.37 -7.85 -14.34
CA TRP A 289 0.97 -7.99 -14.87
C TRP A 289 1.22 -6.96 -15.97
N TYR A 290 2.29 -6.20 -15.80
CA TYR A 290 2.75 -5.23 -16.77
C TYR A 290 3.98 -5.77 -17.51
N ASN A 291 3.87 -5.90 -18.82
CA ASN A 291 4.93 -6.38 -19.69
C ASN A 291 5.11 -5.41 -20.87
N THR A 292 6.34 -5.00 -21.15
CA THR A 292 6.70 -4.05 -22.23
C THR A 292 7.00 -4.73 -23.57
N GLY A 293 6.50 -5.93 -23.82
CA GLY A 293 6.53 -6.57 -25.15
C GLY A 293 7.28 -7.90 -25.26
N ALA A 294 7.48 -8.63 -24.17
CA ALA A 294 7.96 -10.01 -24.26
C ALA A 294 6.82 -10.96 -24.68
N GLU A 295 7.02 -11.73 -25.74
CA GLU A 295 6.15 -12.89 -26.05
C GLU A 295 6.20 -13.89 -24.88
N GLY A 296 5.04 -14.37 -24.44
CA GLY A 296 4.97 -15.26 -23.28
C GLY A 296 3.55 -15.71 -22.92
N SER A 297 3.47 -16.59 -21.91
CA SER A 297 2.23 -17.07 -21.33
C SER A 297 1.44 -15.91 -20.69
N THR A 298 0.14 -15.85 -20.94
CA THR A 298 -0.77 -14.94 -20.23
C THR A 298 -1.10 -15.51 -18.86
N LEU A 299 -1.46 -14.65 -17.89
CA LEU A 299 -1.94 -15.09 -16.57
C LEU A 299 -3.13 -16.07 -16.71
N MET A 300 -4.04 -15.81 -17.66
CA MET A 300 -5.16 -16.70 -17.99
C MET A 300 -4.71 -18.10 -18.41
N SER A 301 -3.70 -18.20 -19.27
CA SER A 301 -3.20 -19.51 -19.72
C SER A 301 -2.48 -20.27 -18.61
N TYR A 302 -1.69 -19.55 -17.79
CA TYR A 302 -0.90 -20.15 -16.71
C TYR A 302 -1.79 -20.70 -15.60
N PHE A 303 -2.77 -19.91 -15.14
CA PHE A 303 -3.71 -20.28 -14.09
C PHE A 303 -5.00 -20.91 -14.64
N SER A 304 -4.94 -21.55 -15.81
CA SER A 304 -6.10 -22.17 -16.47
C SER A 304 -6.77 -23.29 -15.66
N LYS A 305 -6.03 -23.88 -14.71
CA LYS A 305 -6.54 -24.90 -13.78
C LYS A 305 -7.24 -24.28 -12.55
N ASN A 306 -6.95 -23.01 -12.26
CA ASN A 306 -7.52 -22.27 -11.15
C ASN A 306 -8.77 -21.51 -11.62
N GLN A 307 -9.59 -21.08 -10.67
CA GLN A 307 -10.76 -20.26 -10.98
C GLN A 307 -10.34 -18.81 -11.20
N ILE A 308 -9.83 -18.52 -12.40
CA ILE A 308 -9.40 -17.19 -12.83
C ILE A 308 -10.50 -16.45 -13.61
N GLU A 309 -10.74 -15.20 -13.24
CA GLU A 309 -11.69 -14.30 -13.87
C GLU A 309 -10.97 -13.02 -14.32
N ALA A 310 -11.13 -12.63 -15.58
CA ALA A 310 -10.65 -11.35 -16.10
C ALA A 310 -11.67 -10.24 -15.81
N LEU A 311 -11.23 -9.18 -15.13
CA LEU A 311 -12.06 -8.07 -14.67
C LEU A 311 -11.56 -6.76 -15.27
N LYS A 312 -12.51 -5.88 -15.59
CA LYS A 312 -12.24 -4.51 -16.04
C LYS A 312 -12.49 -3.52 -14.91
N PRO A 313 -11.65 -2.48 -14.75
CA PRO A 313 -11.93 -1.38 -13.85
C PRO A 313 -13.27 -0.72 -14.20
N LYS A 314 -14.07 -0.43 -13.18
CA LYS A 314 -15.30 0.32 -13.33
C LYS A 314 -14.96 1.79 -13.52
N ILE A 315 -15.35 2.36 -14.66
CA ILE A 315 -15.15 3.76 -14.99
C ILE A 315 -16.47 4.50 -14.83
N THR A 316 -16.44 5.64 -14.15
CA THR A 316 -17.59 6.53 -13.97
C THR A 316 -17.22 7.94 -14.36
N PHE A 317 -18.11 8.59 -15.10
CA PHE A 317 -17.97 9.98 -15.51
C PHE A 317 -19.11 10.80 -14.92
N SER A 318 -18.81 12.01 -14.47
CA SER A 318 -19.80 12.93 -13.93
C SER A 318 -19.42 14.36 -14.30
N THR A 319 -20.41 15.16 -14.66
CA THR A 319 -20.22 16.59 -14.90
C THR A 319 -20.91 17.34 -13.78
N LEU A 320 -20.12 17.96 -12.92
CA LEU A 320 -20.60 18.80 -11.83
C LEU A 320 -20.88 20.19 -12.40
N ARG A 321 -22.03 20.76 -12.04
CA ARG A 321 -22.43 22.10 -12.48
C ARG A 321 -22.34 23.09 -11.32
N ASP A 322 -22.02 24.33 -11.65
CA ASP A 322 -21.97 25.45 -10.69
C ASP A 322 -21.11 25.12 -9.46
N LEU A 323 -19.97 24.46 -9.69
CA LEU A 323 -19.07 23.99 -8.64
C LEU A 323 -18.25 25.17 -8.11
N GLN A 324 -18.33 25.44 -6.81
CA GLN A 324 -17.44 26.36 -6.14
C GLN A 324 -16.05 25.73 -5.98
N CYS A 325 -15.05 26.31 -6.64
CA CYS A 325 -13.67 25.84 -6.66
C CYS A 325 -12.77 26.84 -5.89
N PRO A 326 -11.92 26.36 -4.96
CA PRO A 326 -10.97 27.23 -4.27
C PRO A 326 -9.98 27.89 -5.23
N LEU A 327 -9.61 29.13 -4.93
CA LEU A 327 -8.57 29.84 -5.65
C LEU A 327 -7.21 29.44 -5.07
N LEU A 328 -6.30 29.01 -5.94
CA LEU A 328 -5.00 28.48 -5.56
C LEU A 328 -3.88 29.32 -6.19
N GLN A 329 -2.72 29.39 -5.54
CA GLN A 329 -1.50 29.96 -6.11
C GLN A 329 -0.40 28.90 -6.07
N SER A 330 0.16 28.50 -7.21
CA SER A 330 1.07 27.34 -7.28
C SER A 330 2.33 27.45 -6.40
N ASN A 331 2.72 28.67 -6.02
CA ASN A 331 3.87 28.98 -5.17
C ASN A 331 3.56 29.05 -3.67
N GLU A 332 2.30 29.01 -3.25
CA GLU A 332 1.89 29.24 -1.86
C GLU A 332 1.15 28.02 -1.30
N LEU A 333 1.88 27.07 -0.70
CA LEU A 333 1.29 25.84 -0.14
C LEU A 333 0.34 26.14 1.04
N HIS A 334 0.70 27.11 1.89
CA HIS A 334 -0.10 27.49 3.06
C HIS A 334 -1.24 28.45 2.73
N GLY A 335 -1.42 28.79 1.45
CA GLY A 335 -2.33 29.85 1.03
C GLY A 335 -1.84 31.24 1.44
N LYS A 336 -2.58 32.24 1.00
CA LYS A 336 -2.43 33.63 1.43
C LYS A 336 -3.79 34.14 1.87
N PRO A 337 -3.89 34.79 3.04
CA PRO A 337 -5.14 35.36 3.51
C PRO A 337 -5.80 36.20 2.42
N GLU A 338 -7.09 35.92 2.16
CA GLU A 338 -7.93 36.62 1.18
C GLU A 338 -7.52 36.47 -0.31
N GLU A 339 -6.38 35.84 -0.61
CA GLU A 339 -5.86 35.69 -1.98
C GLU A 339 -5.87 34.24 -2.48
N SER A 340 -5.58 33.26 -1.63
CA SER A 340 -5.54 31.85 -2.01
C SER A 340 -5.72 30.89 -0.85
N CYS A 341 -6.35 29.76 -1.12
CA CYS A 341 -6.52 28.69 -0.16
C CYS A 341 -5.24 27.86 0.00
N SER A 342 -5.13 27.23 1.17
CA SER A 342 -4.06 26.29 1.51
C SER A 342 -4.26 24.92 0.88
N THR A 343 -3.18 24.13 0.90
CA THR A 343 -3.15 22.73 0.48
C THR A 343 -4.09 21.87 1.34
N GLU A 344 -4.17 22.13 2.65
CA GLU A 344 -5.03 21.38 3.58
C GLU A 344 -6.52 21.62 3.30
N GLU A 345 -6.91 22.88 3.11
CA GLU A 345 -8.29 23.25 2.76
C GLU A 345 -8.74 22.62 1.43
N LEU A 346 -7.84 22.63 0.44
CA LEU A 346 -8.10 21.97 -0.84
C LEU A 346 -8.25 20.45 -0.68
N PHE A 347 -7.42 19.82 0.14
CA PHE A 347 -7.45 18.38 0.36
C PHE A 347 -8.78 17.94 0.97
N GLU A 348 -9.27 18.65 1.99
CA GLU A 348 -10.57 18.39 2.62
C GLU A 348 -11.73 18.63 1.65
N TRP A 349 -11.71 19.77 0.94
CA TRP A 349 -12.73 20.11 -0.06
C TRP A 349 -12.80 19.08 -1.19
N LEU A 350 -11.65 18.65 -1.71
CA LEU A 350 -11.58 17.65 -2.75
C LEU A 350 -12.18 16.32 -2.27
N GLY A 351 -11.91 15.93 -1.02
CA GLY A 351 -12.55 14.78 -0.39
C GLY A 351 -14.08 14.87 -0.43
N ALA A 352 -14.67 16.02 -0.12
CA ALA A 352 -16.11 16.24 -0.19
C ALA A 352 -16.65 16.17 -1.63
N VAL A 353 -15.94 16.79 -2.60
CA VAL A 353 -16.33 16.78 -4.02
C VAL A 353 -16.27 15.38 -4.62
N LEU A 354 -15.22 14.62 -4.36
CA LEU A 354 -15.06 13.25 -4.85
C LEU A 354 -16.13 12.30 -4.31
N ASN A 355 -16.67 12.59 -3.12
CA ASN A 355 -17.78 11.85 -2.51
C ASN A 355 -19.15 12.49 -2.82
N GLN A 356 -19.21 13.50 -3.69
CA GLN A 356 -20.44 14.19 -4.11
C GLN A 356 -21.26 14.74 -2.94
N VAL A 357 -20.58 15.26 -1.91
CA VAL A 357 -21.21 15.89 -0.76
C VAL A 357 -21.75 17.27 -1.16
N SER A 358 -22.99 17.58 -0.76
CA SER A 358 -23.57 18.91 -0.97
C SER A 358 -22.91 19.95 -0.05
N LEU A 359 -22.42 21.04 -0.65
CA LEU A 359 -21.74 22.14 0.03
C LEU A 359 -22.62 23.40 0.16
N ASP A 360 -23.93 23.26 0.02
CA ASP A 360 -24.85 24.38 -0.16
C ASP A 360 -25.28 25.08 1.13
N ASN A 361 -24.81 24.59 2.30
CA ASN A 361 -25.09 25.12 3.64
C ASN A 361 -26.55 25.56 3.82
N LYS A 362 -27.48 24.75 3.29
CA LYS A 362 -28.92 25.01 3.39
C LYS A 362 -29.51 24.26 4.57
N SER A 363 -30.24 24.97 5.41
CA SER A 363 -31.05 24.37 6.47
C SER A 363 -32.43 24.00 5.93
N SER A 364 -32.63 22.74 5.54
CA SER A 364 -33.96 22.22 5.22
C SER A 364 -34.46 21.26 6.31
N SER A 365 -33.78 20.13 6.52
CA SER A 365 -34.09 19.14 7.57
C SER A 365 -32.90 18.83 8.50
N PHE A 366 -31.68 19.08 8.04
CA PHE A 366 -30.43 19.04 8.80
C PHE A 366 -29.52 20.18 8.31
N LEU A 367 -28.60 20.64 9.15
CA LEU A 367 -27.63 21.68 8.80
C LEU A 367 -26.31 21.03 8.36
N SER A 368 -25.92 21.21 7.10
CA SER A 368 -24.57 20.91 6.62
C SER A 368 -23.70 22.16 6.79
N THR A 369 -22.84 22.20 7.80
CA THR A 369 -21.99 23.37 8.06
C THR A 369 -20.74 23.42 7.18
N TYR A 370 -20.43 22.34 6.46
CA TYR A 370 -19.25 22.28 5.61
C TYR A 370 -19.46 23.07 4.31
N CYS A 371 -18.54 23.99 4.03
CA CYS A 371 -18.63 24.94 2.91
C CYS A 371 -17.35 24.87 2.06
N CYS A 372 -17.42 25.37 0.82
CA CYS A 372 -16.21 25.56 0.02
C CYS A 372 -15.27 26.60 0.67
N PRO A 373 -13.96 26.33 0.80
CA PRO A 373 -13.01 27.27 1.38
C PRO A 373 -12.91 28.56 0.57
N GLN A 374 -12.59 29.67 1.24
CA GLN A 374 -12.51 31.01 0.67
C GLN A 374 -11.04 31.48 0.57
N PRO A 375 -10.64 32.19 -0.49
CA PRO A 375 -11.47 32.65 -1.62
C PRO A 375 -11.78 31.53 -2.64
N ASN A 376 -12.98 31.55 -3.23
CA ASN A 376 -13.36 30.62 -4.31
C ASN A 376 -14.01 31.32 -5.51
N THR A 377 -14.11 30.58 -6.61
CA THR A 377 -14.84 30.99 -7.81
C THR A 377 -15.85 29.92 -8.22
N VAL A 378 -16.96 30.33 -8.82
CA VAL A 378 -17.96 29.37 -9.34
C VAL A 378 -17.59 28.98 -10.76
N VAL A 379 -17.48 27.68 -10.98
CA VAL A 379 -17.19 27.08 -12.28
C VAL A 379 -18.47 26.46 -12.84
N GLU A 380 -18.86 26.86 -14.05
CA GLU A 380 -20.11 26.38 -14.69
C GLU A 380 -20.14 24.86 -14.86
N LYS A 381 -19.00 24.27 -15.27
CA LYS A 381 -18.87 22.83 -15.53
C LYS A 381 -17.51 22.32 -15.04
N ALA A 382 -17.51 21.28 -14.23
CA ALA A 382 -16.31 20.54 -13.86
C ALA A 382 -16.48 19.05 -14.20
N PHE A 383 -15.46 18.48 -14.84
CA PHE A 383 -15.46 17.07 -15.24
C PHE A 383 -14.81 16.22 -14.15
N LEU A 384 -15.55 15.26 -13.62
CA LEU A 384 -15.08 14.29 -12.64
C LEU A 384 -15.06 12.90 -13.29
N CYS A 385 -13.92 12.22 -13.22
CA CYS A 385 -13.80 10.82 -13.56
C CYS A 385 -13.35 10.03 -12.34
N THR A 386 -13.91 8.84 -12.15
CA THR A 386 -13.45 7.88 -11.13
C THR A 386 -13.35 6.49 -11.74
N ILE A 387 -12.19 5.88 -11.56
CA ILE A 387 -11.80 4.55 -12.01
C ILE A 387 -11.62 3.69 -10.76
N THR A 388 -12.39 2.61 -10.62
CA THR A 388 -12.36 1.72 -9.45
C THR A 388 -12.05 0.30 -9.89
N GLY A 389 -11.04 -0.32 -9.27
CA GLY A 389 -10.59 -1.67 -9.63
C GLY A 389 -9.23 -1.97 -9.02
N PHE A 390 -8.43 -2.81 -9.66
CA PHE A 390 -7.02 -3.00 -9.32
C PHE A 390 -6.16 -2.30 -10.37
N ILE A 391 -5.69 -1.08 -10.06
CA ILE A 391 -4.97 -0.22 -11.02
C ILE A 391 -3.47 -0.26 -10.73
N ILE A 392 -2.67 -0.61 -11.74
CA ILE A 392 -1.21 -0.65 -11.63
C ILE A 392 -0.57 0.74 -11.75
N PRO A 393 0.54 1.02 -11.06
CA PRO A 393 1.21 2.32 -11.09
C PRO A 393 1.57 2.81 -12.49
N GLU A 394 1.95 1.91 -13.40
CA GLU A 394 2.37 2.28 -14.76
C GLU A 394 1.25 2.97 -15.55
N LYS A 395 0.01 2.50 -15.37
CA LYS A 395 -1.17 3.11 -16.00
C LYS A 395 -1.51 4.46 -15.37
N ILE A 396 -1.28 4.61 -14.07
CA ILE A 396 -1.44 5.89 -13.37
C ILE A 396 -0.38 6.90 -13.82
N ILE A 397 0.87 6.48 -14.03
CA ILE A 397 1.92 7.33 -14.59
C ILE A 397 1.54 7.81 -15.99
N GLN A 398 1.04 6.92 -16.85
CA GLN A 398 0.56 7.29 -18.18
C GLN A 398 -0.58 8.32 -18.10
N LEU A 399 -1.56 8.11 -17.22
CA LEU A 399 -2.64 9.07 -16.99
C LEU A 399 -2.12 10.42 -16.47
N LEU A 400 -1.21 10.40 -15.50
CA LEU A 400 -0.57 11.60 -14.95
C LEU A 400 0.17 12.39 -16.04
N GLU A 401 0.88 11.72 -16.93
CA GLU A 401 1.55 12.34 -18.08
C GLU A 401 0.56 13.00 -19.03
N GLN A 402 -0.57 12.34 -19.34
CA GLN A 402 -1.61 12.93 -20.18
C GLN A 402 -2.29 14.13 -19.52
N LEU A 403 -2.51 14.08 -18.21
CA LEU A 403 -3.00 15.21 -17.43
C LEU A 403 -2.00 16.37 -17.41
N CYS A 404 -0.69 16.11 -17.38
CA CYS A 404 0.31 17.17 -17.56
C CYS A 404 0.27 17.74 -18.99
N CYS A 405 0.07 16.90 -20.01
CA CYS A 405 -0.06 17.33 -21.40
C CYS A 405 -1.35 18.09 -21.69
N TYR A 406 -2.38 18.00 -20.83
CA TYR A 406 -3.62 18.74 -20.96
C TYR A 406 -3.39 20.26 -21.07
N PHE A 407 -2.40 20.79 -20.34
CA PHE A 407 -2.00 22.20 -20.39
C PHE A 407 -1.02 22.55 -21.52
N GLY A 408 -0.76 21.63 -22.46
CA GLY A 408 0.05 21.91 -23.65
C GLY A 408 -0.61 22.92 -24.59
N GLU A 409 -1.94 23.01 -24.53
CA GLU A 409 -2.74 24.03 -25.22
C GLU A 409 -3.35 24.99 -24.21
N PRO A 410 -3.67 26.25 -24.58
CA PRO A 410 -4.40 27.17 -23.70
C PRO A 410 -5.74 26.56 -23.26
N LYS A 411 -5.92 26.42 -21.94
CA LYS A 411 -7.16 25.93 -21.30
C LYS A 411 -7.73 27.00 -20.39
N LEU A 412 -9.04 26.94 -20.17
CA LEU A 412 -9.73 27.77 -19.18
C LEU A 412 -9.31 27.35 -17.77
N ALA A 413 -9.28 26.04 -17.50
CA ALA A 413 -8.80 25.48 -16.24
C ALA A 413 -7.45 26.07 -15.81
N TYR A 414 -7.36 26.50 -14.55
CA TYR A 414 -6.12 27.00 -13.94
C TYR A 414 -5.31 25.87 -13.28
N TRP A 415 -6.01 24.89 -12.72
CA TRP A 415 -5.47 23.66 -12.14
C TRP A 415 -6.38 22.48 -12.44
N LEU A 416 -5.88 21.26 -12.24
CA LEU A 416 -6.64 20.02 -12.22
C LEU A 416 -6.11 19.11 -11.12
N THR A 417 -6.84 18.06 -10.77
CA THR A 417 -6.42 17.12 -9.71
C THR A 417 -6.33 15.68 -10.20
N LEU A 418 -5.48 14.89 -9.57
CA LEU A 418 -5.42 13.43 -9.68
C LEU A 418 -5.24 12.85 -8.28
N THR A 419 -6.30 12.27 -7.73
CA THR A 419 -6.33 11.61 -6.43
C THR A 419 -6.31 10.10 -6.61
N VAL A 420 -5.43 9.42 -5.87
CA VAL A 420 -5.28 7.97 -5.91
C VAL A 420 -5.40 7.41 -4.51
N HIS A 421 -6.30 6.46 -4.33
CA HIS A 421 -6.48 5.71 -3.10
C HIS A 421 -5.92 4.31 -3.25
N GLY A 422 -5.09 3.91 -2.30
CA GLY A 422 -4.62 2.55 -2.11
C GLY A 422 -5.64 1.65 -1.42
N PHE A 423 -5.31 0.37 -1.33
CA PHE A 423 -6.08 -0.58 -0.55
C PHE A 423 -5.83 -0.38 0.95
N ALA A 424 -6.91 -0.33 1.72
CA ALA A 424 -6.85 -0.24 3.17
C ALA A 424 -6.23 -1.49 3.82
N ASP A 425 -6.50 -2.67 3.27
CA ASP A 425 -6.05 -3.96 3.79
C ASP A 425 -4.80 -4.53 3.09
N SER A 426 -3.98 -3.67 2.47
CA SER A 426 -2.70 -4.09 1.91
C SER A 426 -1.65 -4.25 3.01
N PRO A 427 -0.82 -5.31 3.05
CA PRO A 427 0.29 -5.43 4.00
C PRO A 427 1.43 -4.43 3.77
N VAL A 428 1.41 -3.74 2.63
CA VAL A 428 2.42 -2.77 2.21
C VAL A 428 1.74 -1.47 1.77
N SER A 429 2.25 -0.33 2.24
CA SER A 429 1.83 0.98 1.78
C SER A 429 2.82 1.50 0.74
N TRP A 430 3.73 2.38 1.16
CA TRP A 430 4.74 2.98 0.31
C TRP A 430 6.02 2.15 0.31
N ARG A 431 6.51 1.82 -0.89
CA ARG A 431 7.69 0.98 -1.14
C ARG A 431 7.51 -0.43 -0.56
N GLU A 432 8.20 -0.71 0.54
CA GLU A 432 8.15 -1.96 1.30
C GLU A 432 7.77 -1.69 2.76
N SER A 433 7.25 -0.49 3.03
CA SER A 433 6.82 -0.09 4.35
C SER A 433 5.57 -0.87 4.73
N GLU A 434 5.57 -1.40 5.94
CA GLU A 434 4.41 -2.10 6.48
C GLU A 434 3.25 -1.10 6.58
N HIS A 435 2.06 -1.48 6.13
CA HIS A 435 0.87 -0.65 6.29
C HIS A 435 0.12 -1.06 7.56
N GLY A 436 -0.16 -0.10 8.42
CA GLY A 436 -0.88 -0.33 9.67
C GLY A 436 -2.34 0.05 9.53
N PHE A 437 -3.23 -0.94 9.61
CA PHE A 437 -4.64 -0.69 9.85
C PHE A 437 -4.80 -0.65 11.38
N HIS A 438 -5.15 0.51 11.95
CA HIS A 438 -5.41 0.61 13.40
C HIS A 438 -6.80 1.18 13.63
N LYS A 439 -6.90 2.51 13.64
CA LYS A 439 -8.17 3.25 13.63
C LYS A 439 -8.48 3.85 12.25
N GLY A 440 -7.52 3.77 11.32
CA GLY A 440 -7.60 4.18 9.93
C GLY A 440 -6.48 3.53 9.13
N GLY A 441 -6.69 3.35 7.83
CA GLY A 441 -5.73 2.81 6.86
C GLY A 441 -5.52 3.81 5.73
N GLU A 442 -5.14 5.04 6.11
CA GLU A 442 -4.89 6.12 5.17
C GLU A 442 -3.69 5.76 4.31
N ASN A 443 -3.98 5.53 3.03
CA ASN A 443 -2.98 5.22 2.03
C ASN A 443 -3.41 5.88 0.72
N LEU A 444 -3.26 7.20 0.64
CA LEU A 444 -3.70 7.95 -0.53
C LEU A 444 -2.77 9.12 -0.83
N TYR A 445 -2.72 9.50 -2.10
CA TYR A 445 -2.00 10.67 -2.55
C TYR A 445 -2.81 11.46 -3.56
N ASN A 446 -2.54 12.75 -3.65
CA ASN A 446 -3.18 13.66 -4.57
C ASN A 446 -2.15 14.53 -5.28
N PHE A 447 -2.28 14.66 -6.59
CA PHE A 447 -1.57 15.64 -7.39
C PHE A 447 -2.51 16.78 -7.74
N VAL A 448 -2.11 18.01 -7.44
CA VAL A 448 -2.76 19.23 -7.93
C VAL A 448 -1.83 19.81 -8.99
N ILE A 449 -2.24 19.75 -10.26
CA ILE A 449 -1.40 20.13 -11.40
C ILE A 449 -1.86 21.48 -11.91
N PHE A 450 -0.95 22.44 -11.94
CA PHE A 450 -1.22 23.82 -12.38
C PHE A 450 -0.90 23.99 -13.87
N ARG A 451 -1.49 25.02 -14.49
CA ARG A 451 -1.25 25.36 -15.91
C ARG A 451 0.23 25.57 -16.24
N ASN A 452 1.03 26.06 -15.29
CA ASN A 452 2.46 26.27 -15.46
C ASN A 452 3.30 24.98 -15.26
N LEU A 453 2.66 23.82 -15.08
CA LEU A 453 3.27 22.52 -14.80
C LEU A 453 3.97 22.41 -13.44
N ASP A 454 3.78 23.39 -12.55
CA ASP A 454 3.95 23.14 -11.12
C ASP A 454 2.93 22.09 -10.68
N TYR A 455 3.28 21.31 -9.66
CA TYR A 455 2.34 20.46 -8.97
C TYR A 455 2.50 20.54 -7.46
N TRP A 456 1.40 20.35 -6.75
CA TRP A 456 1.42 19.96 -5.34
C TRP A 456 1.22 18.46 -5.25
N LEU A 457 1.99 17.80 -4.39
CA LEU A 457 1.85 16.41 -4.01
C LEU A 457 1.43 16.37 -2.55
N GLN A 458 0.22 15.88 -2.30
CA GLN A 458 -0.34 15.68 -0.96
C GLN A 458 -0.35 14.17 -0.71
N MET A 459 0.27 13.70 0.38
CA MET A 459 0.28 12.29 0.77
C MET A 459 -0.33 12.18 2.16
N ALA A 460 -1.47 11.49 2.27
CA ALA A 460 -2.06 11.15 3.56
C ALA A 460 -1.67 9.73 3.93
N VAL A 461 -1.03 9.62 5.09
CA VAL A 461 -0.36 8.42 5.56
C VAL A 461 -0.92 8.06 6.93
N GLY A 462 -1.23 6.78 7.12
CA GLY A 462 -1.74 6.24 8.36
C GLY A 462 -0.85 6.56 9.56
N THR A 463 -1.47 6.56 10.75
CA THR A 463 -0.89 6.96 12.05
C THR A 463 0.55 6.51 12.32
N ASN A 464 0.92 5.32 11.83
CA ASN A 464 2.20 4.69 12.11
C ASN A 464 2.98 4.30 10.83
N ASP A 465 2.49 4.68 9.66
CA ASP A 465 3.10 4.36 8.37
C ASP A 465 4.29 5.27 8.07
N ASP A 466 5.29 4.73 7.37
CA ASP A 466 6.45 5.50 6.93
C ASP A 466 6.09 6.31 5.67
N CYS A 467 6.21 7.64 5.72
CA CYS A 467 6.05 8.48 4.54
C CYS A 467 7.38 8.56 3.75
N PRO A 468 7.39 8.29 2.44
CA PRO A 468 8.57 8.51 1.63
C PRO A 468 8.89 10.02 1.51
N PRO A 469 10.18 10.39 1.45
CA PRO A 469 10.61 11.76 1.15
C PRO A 469 10.62 12.03 -0.35
#